data_AF-A0A518AYY1-F1
#
_entry.id   AF-A0A518AYY1-F1
#
_cell.length_a   1.000
_cell.length_b   1.000
_cell.length_c   1.000
_cell.angle_alpha   90.00
_cell.angle_beta   90.00
_cell.angle_gamma   90.00
#
_symmetry.space_group_name_H-M   'P 1'
#
loop_
_entity.id
_entity.type
_entity.pdbx_description
1 polymer ?
#
loop_
_entity_poly.entity_id
_entity_poly.type
_entity_poly.pdbx_seq_one_letter_code
_entity_poly.pdbx_strand_id
1 'polypeptide(L)' 'MRPGFEPGQVTRTFKNRLDELLIFIKTPITNATSVSLAAKIQWIKHSARGFRSRDGFRNAIYFHCGGLDLYPHKTG' A
#
# COMPACT_ATOMS: atom_id res chain seq x y z
N MET A 1 -10.55 -12.97 -3.79
CA MET A 1 -9.37 -13.87 -3.79
C MET A 1 -8.55 -13.55 -5.02
N ARG A 2 -7.24 -13.26 -4.89
CA ARG A 2 -6.37 -13.26 -6.07
C ARG A 2 -6.21 -14.72 -6.51
N PRO A 3 -6.30 -15.04 -7.81
CA PRO A 3 -6.02 -16.39 -8.28
C PRO A 3 -4.62 -16.80 -7.77
N GLY A 4 -4.50 -18.04 -7.30
CA GLY A 4 -3.22 -18.60 -6.87
C GLY A 4 -2.22 -18.46 -8.01
N PHE A 5 -1.07 -17.89 -7.73
CA PHE A 5 0.00 -17.79 -8.72
C PHE A 5 0.55 -19.18 -8.97
N GLU A 6 0.50 -19.63 -10.23
CA GLU A 6 1.17 -20.87 -10.62
C GLU A 6 2.69 -20.69 -10.56
N PRO A 7 3.48 -21.65 -10.03
CA PRO A 7 4.93 -21.50 -9.83
C PRO A 7 5.69 -21.09 -11.10
N GLY A 8 5.24 -21.57 -12.27
CA GLY A 8 5.82 -21.20 -13.57
C GLY A 8 5.60 -19.73 -13.94
N GLN A 9 4.48 -19.13 -13.52
CA GLN A 9 4.20 -17.71 -13.76
C GLN A 9 5.09 -16.81 -12.92
N VAL A 10 5.30 -17.15 -11.64
CA VAL A 10 6.19 -16.41 -10.73
C VAL A 10 7.61 -16.39 -11.28
N THR A 11 8.13 -17.57 -11.68
CA THR A 11 9.47 -17.70 -12.24
C THR A 11 9.63 -16.87 -13.52
N ARG A 12 8.62 -16.87 -14.39
CA ARG A 12 8.64 -16.08 -15.64
C ARG A 12 8.58 -14.58 -15.37
N THR A 13 7.74 -14.13 -14.44
CA THR A 13 7.68 -12.73 -14.02
C THR A 13 9.01 -12.27 -13.43
N PHE A 14 9.65 -13.10 -12.60
CA PHE A 14 10.93 -12.80 -11.99
C PHE A 14 12.05 -12.66 -13.04
N LYS A 15 12.15 -13.63 -13.97
CA LYS A 15 13.11 -13.56 -15.08
C LYS A 15 12.91 -12.32 -15.96
N ASN A 16 11.65 -11.99 -16.29
CA ASN A 16 11.32 -10.86 -17.15
C ASN A 16 11.54 -9.48 -16.50
N ARG A 17 11.71 -9.43 -15.17
CA ARG A 17 11.85 -8.20 -14.39
C ARG A 17 13.21 -8.08 -13.70
N LEU A 18 14.12 -9.04 -13.93
CA LEU A 18 15.40 -9.09 -13.24
C LEU A 18 16.22 -7.82 -13.47
N ASP A 19 16.26 -7.31 -14.70
CA ASP A 19 16.99 -6.07 -15.02
C ASP A 19 16.43 -4.86 -14.25
N GLU A 20 15.10 -4.73 -14.14
CA GLU A 20 14.45 -3.68 -13.36
C GLU A 20 14.77 -3.79 -11.86
N LEU A 21 14.87 -5.01 -11.33
CA LEU A 21 15.26 -5.24 -9.93
C LEU A 21 16.71 -4.86 -9.67
N LEU A 22 17.59 -5.08 -10.64
CA LEU A 22 19.02 -4.75 -10.54
C LEU A 22 19.32 -3.25 -10.72
N ILE A 23 18.40 -2.46 -11.28
CA ILE A 23 18.54 -1.00 -11.39
C ILE A 23 18.77 -0.35 -10.03
N PHE A 24 18.17 -0.87 -8.95
CA PHE A 24 18.38 -0.37 -7.59
C PHE A 24 19.85 -0.47 -7.13
N ILE A 25 20.59 -1.46 -7.63
CA ILE A 25 22.02 -1.64 -7.33
C ILE A 25 22.86 -0.55 -8.01
N LYS A 26 22.44 -0.08 -9.20
CA LYS A 26 23.16 0.89 -10.02
C LYS A 26 22.74 2.34 -9.76
N THR A 27 21.48 2.56 -9.39
CA THR A 27 20.91 3.88 -9.12
C THR A 27 20.05 3.81 -7.85
N PRO A 28 20.27 4.65 -6.83
CA PRO A 28 19.54 4.61 -5.57
C PRO A 28 18.12 5.22 -5.67
N ILE A 29 17.43 5.01 -6.78
CA ILE A 29 16.04 5.42 -6.97
C ILE A 29 15.17 4.24 -6.57
N THR A 30 14.43 4.37 -5.46
CA THR A 30 13.60 3.29 -4.92
C THR A 30 12.15 3.73 -4.77
N ASN A 31 11.24 2.87 -5.20
CA ASN A 31 9.79 3.02 -4.97
C ASN A 31 9.35 2.40 -3.62
N ALA A 32 10.29 2.01 -2.75
CA ALA A 32 10.00 1.33 -1.49
C ALA A 32 9.01 2.13 -0.61
N THR A 33 9.13 3.46 -0.59
CA THR A 33 8.22 4.34 0.15
C THR A 33 6.79 4.23 -0.37
N SER A 34 6.55 4.35 -1.67
CA SER A 34 5.19 4.21 -2.21
C SER A 34 4.64 2.80 -2.10
N VAL A 35 5.48 1.77 -2.24
CA VAL A 35 5.09 0.36 -2.02
C VAL A 35 4.64 0.16 -0.57
N SER A 36 5.39 0.69 0.40
CA SER A 36 5.04 0.62 1.82
C SER A 36 3.72 1.34 2.13
N LEU A 37 3.49 2.51 1.51
CA LEU A 37 2.26 3.27 1.67
C LEU A 37 1.06 2.52 1.06
N ALA A 38 1.21 2.00 -0.15
CA ALA A 38 0.17 1.22 -0.81
C ALA A 38 -0.20 -0.04 0.00
N ALA A 39 0.79 -0.71 0.60
CA ALA A 39 0.57 -1.86 1.48
C ALA A 39 -0.23 -1.45 2.74
N LYS A 40 0.11 -0.31 3.36
CA LYS A 40 -0.62 0.21 4.52
C LYS A 40 -2.07 0.57 4.18
N ILE A 41 -2.32 1.17 3.02
CA ILE A 41 -3.70 1.48 2.55
C ILE A 41 -4.50 0.18 2.31
N GLN A 42 -3.89 -0.84 1.70
CA GLN A 42 -4.54 -2.14 1.53
C GLN A 42 -4.86 -2.79 2.88
N TRP A 43 -3.96 -2.68 3.85
CA TRP A 43 -4.20 -3.14 5.21
C TRP A 43 -5.39 -2.40 5.85
N ILE A 44 -5.46 -1.07 5.77
CA ILE A 44 -6.60 -0.27 6.24
C ILE A 44 -7.91 -0.74 5.60
N LYS A 45 -7.91 -0.97 4.28
CA LYS A 45 -9.06 -1.49 3.55
C LYS A 45 -9.49 -2.88 4.03
N HIS A 46 -8.52 -3.76 4.30
CA HIS A 46 -8.78 -5.11 4.78
C HIS A 46 -9.33 -5.11 6.22
N SER A 47 -8.69 -4.37 7.12
CA SER A 47 -9.06 -4.27 8.53
C SER A 47 -10.47 -3.71 8.73
N ALA A 48 -10.91 -2.78 7.89
CA ALA A 48 -12.25 -2.21 7.98
C ALA A 48 -13.38 -3.15 7.54
N ARG A 49 -13.06 -4.29 6.90
CA ARG A 49 -14.04 -5.25 6.35
C ARG A 49 -15.11 -4.61 5.43
N GLY A 50 -14.81 -3.43 4.87
CA GLY A 50 -15.71 -2.62 4.05
C GLY A 50 -16.04 -1.26 4.67
N PHE A 51 -15.71 -0.17 3.97
CA PHE A 51 -16.13 1.17 4.35
C PHE A 51 -17.52 1.48 3.77
N ARG A 52 -18.40 2.04 4.60
CA ARG A 52 -19.76 2.42 4.19
C ARG A 52 -19.82 3.70 3.33
N SER A 53 -18.79 4.55 3.40
CA SER A 53 -18.65 5.77 2.60
C SER A 53 -17.21 5.98 2.14
N ARG A 54 -17.05 6.65 0.99
CA ARG A 54 -15.72 7.02 0.46
C ARG A 54 -15.01 8.01 1.40
N ASP A 55 -15.75 8.92 2.01
CA ASP A 55 -15.22 9.88 2.97
C ASP A 55 -14.69 9.19 4.23
N GLY A 56 -15.39 8.16 4.74
CA GLY A 56 -14.91 7.36 5.87
C GLY A 56 -13.60 6.64 5.56
N PHE A 57 -13.45 6.10 4.34
CA PHE A 57 -12.17 5.51 3.91
C PHE A 57 -11.05 6.55 3.82
N ARG A 58 -11.36 7.73 3.27
CA ARG A 58 -10.39 8.82 3.13
C ARG A 58 -9.91 9.32 4.50
N ASN A 59 -10.82 9.51 5.44
CA ASN A 59 -10.49 9.90 6.81
C ASN A 59 -9.63 8.85 7.52
N ALA A 60 -9.91 7.55 7.34
CA ALA A 60 -9.08 6.49 7.89
C ALA A 60 -7.66 6.50 7.30
N ILE A 61 -7.51 6.77 6.01
CA ILE A 61 -6.19 6.95 5.39
C ILE A 61 -5.48 8.16 6.00
N TYR A 62 -6.15 9.30 6.15
CA TYR A 62 -5.55 10.50 6.76
C TYR A 62 -5.17 10.28 8.23
N PHE A 63 -5.98 9.56 9.00
CA PHE A 63 -5.67 9.21 10.39
C PHE A 63 -4.44 8.31 10.48
N HIS A 64 -4.40 7.21 9.71
CA HIS A 64 -3.34 6.22 9.82
C HIS A 64 -2.04 6.60 9.08
N CYS A 65 -2.12 7.35 7.98
CA CYS A 65 -0.99 7.69 7.11
C CYS A 65 -0.65 9.18 7.10
N GLY A 66 -1.59 10.06 7.42
CA GLY A 66 -1.46 11.52 7.31
C GLY A 66 -1.32 12.26 8.64
N GLY A 67 -1.35 11.56 9.78
CA GLY A 67 -1.20 12.18 11.11
C GLY A 67 -2.39 13.04 11.55
N LEU A 68 -3.57 12.83 10.96
CA LEU A 68 -4.78 13.54 11.34
C LEU A 68 -5.18 13.15 12.78
N ASP A 69 -5.16 14.10 13.71
CA ASP A 69 -5.70 13.91 15.05
C ASP A 69 -7.22 14.11 15.03
N LEU A 70 -7.98 13.08 15.42
CA LEU A 70 -9.44 13.07 15.47
C LEU A 70 -9.98 13.21 16.89
N TYR A 71 -9.12 13.52 17.88
CA TYR A 71 -9.63 13.89 19.19
C TYR A 71 -10.53 15.13 19.06
N PRO A 72 -11.73 15.13 19.66
CA PRO A 72 -12.56 16.32 19.66
C PRO A 72 -11.80 17.43 20.39
N HIS A 73 -11.31 18.41 19.64
CA HIS A 73 -10.88 19.67 20.23
C HIS A 73 -12.13 20.29 20.85
N LYS A 74 -12.15 20.43 22.18
CA LYS A 74 -13.18 21.21 22.85
C LYS A 74 -13.12 22.62 22.27
N THR A 75 -14.13 22.98 21.48
CA THR A 75 -14.35 24.37 21.09
C THR A 75 -14.67 25.13 22.37
N GLY A 76 -13.74 26.00 22.78
CA GLY A 76 -13.93 26.96 23.87
C GLY A 76 -14.75 28.17 23.41
#